data_AF-A0AAZ1XSB6-F1
#
_entry.id   AF-A0AAZ1XSB6-F1
#
_cell.length_a   1.000
_cell.length_b   1.000
_cell.length_c   1.000
_cell.angle_alpha   90.00
_cell.angle_beta   90.00
_cell.angle_gamma   90.00
#
_symmetry.space_group_name_H-M   'P 1'
#
loop_
_entity.id
_entity.type
_entity.pdbx_description
1 polymer ?
#
loop_
_entity_poly.entity_id
_entity_poly.type
_entity_poly.pdbx_seq_one_letter_code
_entity_poly.pdbx_strand_id
1 'polypeptide(L)'
;MISNISCLLSPIFLEEDEALEEAIQRSLLEESDRQSEVHISRSFKKLSKEEIEGLLRAHSEKVITPGTRQLHISRANVWSTALRQFKRPKFAESCEMLYVTFASDEHDTEEDAADLGGPRREFFRLLVKAIFQDSGAFEATPNGCTLKFNILHLQNGVYRTIGRMLSTIIVQGGEAPAFFSPHVVDYIVSGDILQVHLTPDDIGDPELRENLKKVVNATTQHDLEKAVSCCDSWRYQVEGLPLTVTMANKDLFVKNAALYLAVLQRQSCFDQLTDGLSYYGNPSLRVLLDLSGEDKDLTASLIAGVLRPSYSVLGSNRRVREELMVVKFQEFLQCVENKELRDALGERTLTKDEEAFVKALRPGHILAFATGSSKVPAIGFQPAPKITFIHDESKHL
;
A
#
# COMPACT_ATOMS: atom_id res chain seq x y z
N MET A 1 26.66 81.18 -26.67
CA MET A 1 28.05 80.69 -26.56
C MET A 1 28.07 79.74 -25.37
N ILE A 2 27.77 78.45 -25.55
CA ILE A 2 28.59 77.36 -26.14
C ILE A 2 29.46 76.67 -25.08
N SER A 3 29.43 75.34 -25.16
CA SER A 3 30.31 74.32 -24.56
C SER A 3 29.97 73.86 -23.15
N ASN A 4 30.04 72.59 -22.78
CA ASN A 4 30.07 71.28 -23.46
C ASN A 4 30.33 70.31 -22.31
N ILE A 5 29.45 69.36 -22.04
CA ILE A 5 29.88 68.10 -21.42
C ILE A 5 29.21 66.98 -22.21
N SER A 6 29.99 66.44 -23.14
CA SER A 6 29.69 65.25 -23.91
C SER A 6 30.10 64.01 -23.11
N CYS A 7 29.18 63.04 -23.08
CA CYS A 7 29.37 61.58 -23.11
C CYS A 7 30.66 60.96 -22.56
N LEU A 8 30.48 60.05 -21.60
CA LEU A 8 31.09 58.71 -21.64
C LEU A 8 30.04 57.68 -21.19
N LEU A 9 29.27 57.18 -22.16
CA LEU A 9 28.55 55.90 -22.06
C LEU A 9 29.54 54.83 -22.53
N SER A 10 30.01 53.98 -21.60
CA SER A 10 30.58 52.68 -21.94
C SER A 10 29.58 51.60 -21.52
N PRO A 11 29.15 50.71 -22.42
CA PRO A 11 28.27 49.62 -22.08
C PRO A 11 29.10 48.45 -21.51
N ILE A 12 28.80 48.03 -20.28
CA ILE A 12 29.28 46.78 -19.72
C ILE A 12 28.24 45.72 -20.10
N PHE A 13 28.44 45.09 -21.24
CA PHE A 13 27.89 43.77 -21.54
C PHE A 13 28.85 42.71 -20.97
N LEU A 14 28.32 41.52 -20.63
CA LEU A 14 29.03 40.24 -20.38
C LEU A 14 29.01 39.65 -18.94
N GLU A 15 27.86 39.62 -18.24
CA GLU A 15 27.66 38.64 -17.13
C GLU A 15 26.25 38.01 -17.06
N GLU A 16 25.25 38.53 -17.78
CA GLU A 16 23.87 37.98 -17.71
C GLU A 16 23.62 36.78 -18.63
N ASP A 17 24.37 36.64 -19.74
CA ASP A 17 24.14 35.57 -20.71
C ASP A 17 24.56 34.18 -20.19
N GLU A 18 25.65 34.09 -19.41
CA GLU A 18 26.13 32.81 -18.87
C GLU A 18 25.20 32.26 -17.77
N ALA A 19 24.70 33.15 -16.91
CA ALA A 19 23.71 32.79 -15.89
C ALA A 19 22.36 32.37 -16.51
N LEU A 20 21.98 33.00 -17.63
CA LEU A 20 20.76 32.65 -18.37
C LEU A 20 20.93 31.30 -19.09
N GLU A 21 22.08 31.02 -19.70
CA GLU A 21 22.38 29.73 -20.32
C GLU A 21 22.43 28.59 -19.29
N GLU A 22 23.01 28.82 -18.11
CA GLU A 22 23.05 27.83 -17.03
C GLU A 22 21.64 27.53 -16.49
N ALA A 23 20.79 28.56 -16.35
CA ALA A 23 19.40 28.40 -15.95
C ALA A 23 18.59 27.60 -16.99
N ILE A 24 18.78 27.89 -18.28
CA ILE A 24 18.14 27.16 -19.38
C ILE A 24 18.60 25.70 -19.40
N GLN A 25 19.90 25.43 -19.24
CA GLN A 25 20.43 24.06 -19.18
C GLN A 25 19.88 23.28 -17.98
N ARG A 26 19.77 23.90 -16.80
CA ARG A 26 19.15 23.26 -15.63
C ARG A 26 17.68 22.94 -15.86
N SER A 27 16.90 23.86 -16.41
CA SER A 27 15.49 23.58 -16.75
C SER A 27 15.34 22.50 -17.81
N LEU A 28 16.21 22.45 -18.82
CA LEU A 28 16.19 21.39 -19.84
C LEU A 28 16.59 20.02 -19.26
N LEU A 29 17.53 19.98 -18.31
CA LEU A 29 17.89 18.75 -17.60
C LEU A 29 16.75 18.27 -16.70
N GLU A 30 16.13 19.16 -15.93
CA GLU A 30 14.95 18.84 -15.10
C GLU A 30 13.75 18.38 -15.93
N GLU A 31 13.50 18.99 -17.10
CA GLU A 31 12.48 18.53 -18.04
C GLU A 31 12.83 17.17 -18.65
N SER A 32 14.10 16.91 -18.95
CA SER A 32 14.55 15.62 -19.47
C SER A 32 14.39 14.50 -18.46
N ASP A 33 14.71 14.74 -17.18
CA ASP A 33 14.52 13.79 -16.08
C ASP A 33 13.04 13.48 -15.87
N ARG A 34 12.19 14.52 -15.84
CA ARG A 34 10.72 14.36 -15.79
C ARG A 34 10.17 13.61 -17.00
N GLN A 35 10.68 13.87 -18.20
CA GLN A 35 10.27 13.14 -19.40
C GLN A 35 10.70 11.67 -19.35
N SER A 36 11.90 11.35 -18.86
CA SER A 36 12.32 9.97 -18.63
C SER A 36 11.50 9.27 -17.56
N GLU A 37 11.15 9.93 -16.45
CA GLU A 37 10.26 9.38 -15.42
C GLU A 37 8.84 9.11 -15.96
N VAL A 38 8.31 10.01 -16.79
CA VAL A 38 7.01 9.83 -17.46
C VAL A 38 7.07 8.72 -18.54
N HIS A 39 8.19 8.58 -19.26
CA HIS A 39 8.38 7.52 -20.27
C HIS A 39 8.55 6.13 -19.63
N ILE A 40 9.25 6.07 -18.49
CA ILE A 40 9.33 4.93 -17.57
C ILE A 40 7.91 4.59 -17.13
N SER A 41 7.15 5.52 -16.54
CA SER A 41 5.78 5.33 -16.05
C SER A 41 4.80 4.74 -17.09
N ARG A 42 4.90 5.16 -18.36
CA ARG A 42 4.10 4.61 -19.49
C ARG A 42 4.55 3.22 -19.95
N SER A 43 5.83 2.86 -19.82
CA SER A 43 6.38 1.56 -20.23
C SER A 43 5.93 0.39 -19.34
N PHE A 44 5.65 0.64 -18.06
CA PHE A 44 5.33 -0.42 -17.09
C PHE A 44 3.87 -0.89 -17.09
N LYS A 45 2.94 -0.21 -17.79
CA LYS A 45 1.53 -0.67 -17.95
C LYS A 45 1.38 -2.00 -18.75
N LYS A 46 2.48 -2.68 -19.06
CA LYS A 46 2.56 -3.87 -19.92
C LYS A 46 3.20 -5.10 -19.28
N LEU A 47 3.72 -5.02 -18.05
CA LEU A 47 4.39 -6.18 -17.43
C LEU A 47 3.39 -7.15 -16.81
N SER A 48 3.67 -8.44 -16.91
CA SER A 48 2.91 -9.50 -16.25
C SER A 48 3.19 -9.51 -14.74
N LYS A 49 2.31 -10.15 -13.96
CA LYS A 49 2.48 -10.29 -12.51
C LYS A 49 3.79 -11.01 -12.15
N GLU A 50 4.15 -12.01 -12.94
CA GLU A 50 5.37 -12.81 -12.78
C GLU A 50 6.63 -12.00 -13.08
N GLU A 51 6.59 -11.12 -14.09
CA GLU A 51 7.70 -10.21 -14.41
C GLU A 51 7.92 -9.20 -13.27
N ILE A 52 6.84 -8.66 -12.70
CA ILE A 52 6.91 -7.77 -11.55
C ILE A 52 7.47 -8.51 -10.33
N GLU A 53 6.97 -9.72 -10.04
CA GLU A 53 7.49 -10.55 -8.93
C GLU A 53 9.00 -10.81 -9.09
N GLY A 54 9.45 -11.17 -10.30
CA GLY A 54 10.86 -11.41 -10.60
C GLY A 54 11.73 -10.17 -10.41
N LEU A 55 11.28 -9.01 -10.89
CA LEU A 55 11.99 -7.73 -10.72
C LEU A 55 12.10 -7.35 -9.24
N LEU A 56 11.03 -7.52 -8.48
CA LEU A 56 11.04 -7.19 -7.05
C LEU A 56 11.88 -8.15 -6.23
N ARG A 57 11.89 -9.43 -6.61
CA ARG A 57 12.77 -10.41 -5.99
C ARG A 57 14.24 -10.03 -6.21
N ALA A 58 14.63 -9.76 -7.45
CA ALA A 58 15.99 -9.34 -7.76
C ALA A 58 16.37 -8.03 -7.05
N HIS A 59 15.41 -7.10 -6.94
CA HIS A 59 15.61 -5.86 -6.20
C HIS A 59 15.77 -6.10 -4.70
N SER A 60 14.94 -6.95 -4.11
CA SER A 60 15.01 -7.35 -2.70
C SER A 60 16.36 -7.97 -2.35
N GLU A 61 16.84 -8.91 -3.16
CA GLU A 61 18.16 -9.55 -3.01
C GLU A 61 19.32 -8.54 -3.09
N LYS A 62 19.14 -7.45 -3.84
CA LYS A 62 20.15 -6.39 -3.99
C LYS A 62 20.18 -5.43 -2.81
N VAL A 63 19.02 -5.05 -2.26
CA VAL A 63 18.91 -3.99 -1.24
C VAL A 63 18.99 -4.51 0.18
N ILE A 64 18.65 -5.78 0.42
CA ILE A 64 18.71 -6.38 1.75
C ILE A 64 20.16 -6.71 2.10
N THR A 65 20.64 -6.18 3.21
CA THR A 65 22.00 -6.44 3.69
C THR A 65 22.07 -7.73 4.53
N PRO A 66 23.23 -8.42 4.56
CA PRO A 66 23.43 -9.57 5.43
C PRO A 66 23.24 -9.19 6.91
N GLY A 67 22.58 -10.05 7.67
CA GLY A 67 22.28 -9.81 9.08
C GLY A 67 20.79 -9.79 9.38
N THR A 68 20.44 -9.62 10.65
CA THR A 68 19.05 -9.52 11.10
C THR A 68 18.84 -8.34 12.03
N ARG A 69 17.76 -7.60 11.78
CA ARG A 69 17.31 -6.50 12.62
C ARG A 69 16.19 -6.97 13.53
N GLN A 70 16.51 -7.12 14.81
CA GLN A 70 15.60 -7.60 15.85
C GLN A 70 14.45 -6.63 16.10
N LEU A 71 13.22 -7.13 16.08
CA LEU A 71 12.01 -6.35 16.28
C LEU A 71 11.06 -7.06 17.26
N HIS A 72 10.92 -6.47 18.45
CA HIS A 72 9.97 -6.94 19.47
C HIS A 72 8.64 -6.17 19.37
N ILE A 73 7.53 -6.88 19.19
CA ILE A 73 6.19 -6.32 18.94
C ILE A 73 5.14 -6.92 19.86
N SER A 74 4.15 -6.12 20.24
CA SER A 74 2.95 -6.61 20.92
C SER A 74 1.81 -6.78 19.92
N ARG A 75 1.20 -7.97 19.85
CA ARG A 75 0.00 -8.21 19.02
C ARG A 75 -1.17 -7.28 19.38
N ALA A 76 -1.26 -6.85 20.64
CA ALA A 76 -2.30 -5.93 21.11
C ALA A 76 -1.98 -4.44 20.82
N ASN A 77 -0.72 -4.09 20.56
CA ASN A 77 -0.25 -2.71 20.41
C ASN A 77 0.70 -2.56 19.22
N VAL A 78 0.32 -3.11 18.06
CA VAL A 78 1.19 -3.22 16.88
C VAL A 78 1.65 -1.85 16.40
N TRP A 79 0.74 -0.89 16.23
CA TRP A 79 1.07 0.45 15.74
C TRP A 79 2.06 1.18 16.65
N SER A 80 1.75 1.29 17.95
CA SER A 80 2.56 2.09 18.87
C SER A 80 3.94 1.48 19.12
N THR A 81 4.05 0.15 19.14
CA THR A 81 5.33 -0.55 19.26
C THR A 81 6.15 -0.46 17.96
N ALA A 82 5.54 -0.66 16.80
CA ALA A 82 6.22 -0.52 15.50
C ALA A 82 6.69 0.92 15.26
N LEU A 83 5.82 1.92 15.45
CA LEU A 83 6.16 3.34 15.26
C LEU A 83 7.38 3.74 16.10
N ARG A 84 7.45 3.28 17.35
CA ARG A 84 8.59 3.54 18.24
C ARG A 84 9.90 2.99 17.68
N GLN A 85 9.88 1.79 17.10
CA GLN A 85 11.08 1.15 16.55
C GLN A 85 11.52 1.82 15.25
N PHE A 86 10.59 2.04 14.32
CA PHE A 86 10.87 2.69 13.04
C PHE A 86 11.22 4.18 13.16
N LYS A 87 11.00 4.81 14.32
CA LYS A 87 11.53 6.15 14.63
C LYS A 87 12.98 6.17 15.13
N ARG A 88 13.56 5.03 15.50
CA ARG A 88 14.96 4.97 15.95
C ARG A 88 15.86 5.02 14.71
N PRO A 89 16.77 5.99 14.56
CA PRO A 89 17.59 6.14 13.35
C PRO A 89 18.34 4.87 12.96
N LYS A 90 19.08 4.28 13.91
CA LYS A 90 19.82 3.02 13.69
C LYS A 90 18.94 1.86 13.22
N PHE A 91 17.70 1.79 13.72
CA PHE A 91 16.77 0.77 13.26
C PHE A 91 16.29 1.12 11.86
N ALA A 92 15.80 2.35 11.66
CA ALA A 92 15.18 2.81 10.43
C ALA A 92 16.12 2.86 9.21
N GLU A 93 17.42 3.06 9.43
CA GLU A 93 18.48 3.14 8.41
C GLU A 93 19.09 1.78 8.06
N SER A 94 18.79 0.73 8.84
CA SER A 94 19.23 -0.63 8.51
C SER A 94 18.33 -1.24 7.42
N CYS A 95 18.97 -1.88 6.44
CA CYS A 95 18.33 -2.66 5.40
C CYS A 95 18.40 -4.18 5.67
N GLU A 96 18.81 -4.58 6.88
CA GLU A 96 18.83 -5.98 7.28
C GLU A 96 17.42 -6.57 7.34
N MET A 97 17.35 -7.88 7.19
CA MET A 97 16.09 -8.61 7.27
C MET A 97 15.48 -8.46 8.66
N LEU A 98 14.19 -8.15 8.74
CA LEU A 98 13.49 -8.13 10.03
C LEU A 98 13.40 -9.54 10.61
N TYR A 99 13.78 -9.64 11.88
CA TYR A 99 13.54 -10.81 12.72
C TYR A 99 12.52 -10.41 13.78
N VAL A 100 11.33 -11.00 13.74
CA VAL A 100 10.20 -10.55 14.56
C VAL A 100 9.97 -11.50 15.72
N THR A 101 9.91 -10.92 16.92
CA THR A 101 9.52 -11.64 18.15
C THR A 101 8.29 -10.96 18.74
N PHE A 102 7.22 -11.73 18.93
CA PHE A 102 6.05 -11.22 19.62
C PHE A 102 6.20 -11.39 21.14
N ALA A 103 5.87 -10.35 21.90
CA ALA A 103 6.03 -10.34 23.36
C ALA A 103 5.19 -11.41 24.09
N SER A 104 4.15 -11.95 23.46
CA SER A 104 3.35 -13.05 24.02
C SER A 104 4.06 -14.40 23.97
N ASP A 105 5.15 -14.51 23.22
CA ASP A 105 5.81 -15.78 22.91
C ASP A 105 7.02 -16.01 23.85
N GLU A 106 7.22 -15.15 24.86
CA GLU A 106 8.36 -15.18 25.80
C GLU A 106 8.33 -16.36 26.80
N HIS A 107 7.29 -17.21 26.77
CA HIS A 107 7.16 -18.36 27.67
C HIS A 107 7.38 -19.73 27.03
N ASP A 108 7.51 -19.83 25.71
CA ASP A 108 7.84 -21.10 25.05
C ASP A 108 9.34 -21.13 24.72
N THR A 109 10.04 -21.87 25.58
CA THR A 109 11.45 -22.25 25.45
C THR A 109 11.78 -22.83 24.08
N GLU A 110 12.88 -22.37 23.49
CA GLU A 110 13.70 -23.13 22.52
C GLU A 110 12.96 -23.77 21.34
N GLU A 111 11.90 -23.17 20.80
CA GLU A 111 11.57 -23.46 19.42
C GLU A 111 12.58 -22.73 18.53
N ASP A 112 13.57 -23.51 18.07
CA ASP A 112 14.40 -23.29 16.87
C ASP A 112 13.53 -23.12 15.59
N ALA A 113 12.44 -22.36 15.68
CA ALA A 113 11.83 -21.73 14.54
C ALA A 113 12.75 -20.59 14.13
N ALA A 114 13.90 -20.94 13.53
CA ALA A 114 14.66 -20.02 12.69
C ALA A 114 13.62 -19.30 11.84
N ASP A 115 13.51 -17.97 11.98
CA ASP A 115 12.45 -17.19 11.32
C ASP A 115 12.54 -17.39 9.80
N LEU A 116 11.81 -18.38 9.28
CA LEU A 116 11.63 -18.65 7.84
C LEU A 116 10.67 -17.60 7.23
N GLY A 117 10.48 -16.48 7.91
CA GLY A 117 9.63 -15.35 7.56
C GLY A 117 8.20 -15.46 8.09
N GLY A 118 7.84 -16.47 8.89
CA GLY A 118 6.48 -16.67 9.40
C GLY A 118 6.02 -15.51 10.32
N PRO A 119 6.68 -15.33 11.48
CA PRO A 119 6.43 -14.19 12.38
C PRO A 119 6.55 -12.84 11.67
N ARG A 120 7.52 -12.69 10.76
CA ARG A 120 7.68 -11.47 9.95
C ARG A 120 6.45 -11.18 9.08
N ARG A 121 5.95 -12.18 8.34
CA ARG A 121 4.76 -12.04 7.49
C ARG A 121 3.50 -11.78 8.31
N GLU A 122 3.36 -12.44 9.46
CA GLU A 122 2.27 -12.15 10.40
C GLU A 122 2.31 -10.69 10.86
N PHE A 123 3.49 -10.21 11.28
CA PHE A 123 3.67 -8.82 11.68
C PHE A 123 3.33 -7.85 10.56
N PHE A 124 3.77 -8.08 9.33
CA PHE A 124 3.43 -7.20 8.21
C PHE A 124 1.93 -7.12 7.97
N ARG A 125 1.22 -8.25 7.99
CA ARG A 125 -0.24 -8.29 7.87
C ARG A 125 -0.93 -7.50 8.99
N LEU A 126 -0.46 -7.66 10.23
CA LEU A 126 -0.98 -6.90 11.37
C LEU A 126 -0.65 -5.40 11.27
N LEU A 127 0.55 -5.07 10.80
CA LEU A 127 1.04 -3.70 10.65
C LEU A 127 0.21 -2.92 9.62
N VAL A 128 -0.11 -3.53 8.47
CA VAL A 128 -0.99 -2.92 7.46
C VAL A 128 -2.33 -2.52 8.08
N LYS A 129 -2.94 -3.44 8.84
CA LYS A 129 -4.20 -3.17 9.54
C LYS A 129 -4.05 -2.04 10.57
N ALA A 130 -2.98 -2.07 11.37
CA ALA A 130 -2.72 -1.08 12.41
C ALA A 130 -2.38 0.31 11.84
N ILE A 131 -1.69 0.38 10.70
CA ILE A 131 -1.44 1.63 9.97
C ILE A 131 -2.78 2.27 9.57
N PHE A 132 -3.73 1.49 9.06
CA PHE A 132 -5.01 2.05 8.66
C PHE A 132 -5.89 2.43 9.86
N GLN A 133 -5.99 1.55 10.87
CA GLN A 133 -6.98 1.68 11.96
C GLN A 133 -6.47 2.55 13.13
N ASP A 134 -5.19 2.44 13.48
CA ASP A 134 -4.67 2.99 14.74
C ASP A 134 -3.78 4.23 14.54
N SER A 135 -3.31 4.49 13.32
CA SER A 135 -2.34 5.58 13.09
C SER A 135 -2.94 6.98 13.20
N GLY A 136 -4.21 7.14 12.86
CA GLY A 136 -4.85 8.45 12.68
C GLY A 136 -4.37 9.21 11.43
N ALA A 137 -3.57 8.59 10.56
CA ALA A 137 -2.98 9.20 9.36
C ALA A 137 -3.82 9.03 8.09
N PHE A 138 -4.94 8.28 8.15
CA PHE A 138 -5.78 7.96 7.00
C PHE A 138 -7.27 8.19 7.26
N GLU A 139 -8.02 8.39 6.18
CA GLU A 139 -9.48 8.54 6.13
C GLU A 139 -10.06 7.58 5.11
N ALA A 140 -11.19 6.94 5.46
CA ALA A 140 -11.88 6.02 4.56
C ALA A 140 -12.62 6.76 3.44
N THR A 141 -12.52 6.22 2.23
CA THR A 141 -13.27 6.62 1.04
C THR A 141 -14.08 5.40 0.54
N PRO A 142 -15.05 5.57 -0.37
CA PRO A 142 -15.74 4.44 -0.99
C PRO A 142 -14.80 3.50 -1.75
N ASN A 143 -13.68 4.00 -2.26
CA ASN A 143 -12.74 3.27 -3.11
C ASN A 143 -11.45 2.82 -2.41
N GLY A 144 -11.39 2.90 -1.07
CA GLY A 144 -10.16 2.63 -0.30
C GLY A 144 -9.95 3.68 0.79
N CYS A 145 -8.72 4.17 0.94
CA CYS A 145 -8.42 5.28 1.85
C CYS A 145 -7.51 6.35 1.25
N THR A 146 -7.65 7.55 1.81
CA THR A 146 -6.79 8.70 1.53
C THR A 146 -6.06 9.16 2.78
N LEU A 147 -5.02 9.98 2.62
CA LEU A 147 -4.30 10.53 3.76
C LEU A 147 -5.19 11.54 4.50
N LYS A 148 -5.09 11.55 5.82
CA LYS A 148 -5.67 12.59 6.67
C LYS A 148 -4.61 13.65 6.94
N PHE A 149 -4.92 14.93 6.79
CA PHE A 149 -3.98 15.97 7.20
C PHE A 149 -3.90 16.04 8.74
N ASN A 150 -2.70 15.92 9.29
CA ASN A 150 -2.43 16.11 10.71
C ASN A 150 -1.05 16.77 10.87
N ILE A 151 -1.06 18.01 11.37
CA ILE A 151 0.15 18.82 11.51
C ILE A 151 1.18 18.18 12.45
N LEU A 152 0.73 17.53 13.53
CA LEU A 152 1.63 16.83 14.46
C LEU A 152 2.24 15.60 13.81
N HIS A 153 1.48 14.87 12.98
CA HIS A 153 2.03 13.75 12.21
C HIS A 153 3.07 14.23 11.21
N LEU A 154 2.80 15.35 10.52
CA LEU A 154 3.72 15.94 9.56
C LEU A 154 5.04 16.39 10.24
N GLN A 155 4.95 17.15 11.34
CA GLN A 155 6.12 17.61 12.10
C GLN A 155 6.96 16.44 12.64
N ASN A 156 6.30 15.35 13.04
CA ASN A 156 6.96 14.17 13.58
C ASN A 156 7.37 13.13 12.52
N GLY A 157 7.27 13.44 11.23
CA GLY A 157 7.66 12.55 10.14
C GLY A 157 6.88 11.22 10.10
N VAL A 158 5.63 11.21 10.55
CA VAL A 158 4.83 9.98 10.67
C VAL A 158 4.49 9.40 9.30
N TYR A 159 4.11 10.23 8.32
CA TYR A 159 3.82 9.76 6.96
C TYR A 159 5.06 9.14 6.30
N ARG A 160 6.24 9.76 6.52
CA ARG A 160 7.53 9.18 6.10
C ARG A 160 7.80 7.84 6.76
N THR A 161 7.52 7.73 8.05
CA THR A 161 7.70 6.48 8.79
C THR A 161 6.76 5.39 8.26
N ILE A 162 5.49 5.74 7.98
CA ILE A 162 4.53 4.83 7.34
C ILE A 162 5.04 4.40 5.96
N GLY A 163 5.51 5.33 5.14
CA GLY A 163 6.07 5.00 3.82
C GLY A 163 7.23 3.99 3.93
N ARG A 164 8.13 4.17 4.91
CA ARG A 164 9.22 3.22 5.18
C ARG A 164 8.71 1.85 5.62
N MET A 165 7.67 1.80 6.45
CA MET A 165 7.03 0.55 6.84
C MET A 165 6.44 -0.18 5.63
N LEU A 166 5.70 0.53 4.77
CA LEU A 166 5.10 -0.03 3.55
C LEU A 166 6.18 -0.51 2.57
N SER A 167 7.26 0.26 2.40
CA SER A 167 8.41 -0.16 1.58
C SER A 167 9.08 -1.42 2.14
N THR A 168 9.22 -1.51 3.47
CA THR A 168 9.76 -2.71 4.15
C THR A 168 8.87 -3.93 3.96
N ILE A 169 7.55 -3.76 4.07
CA ILE A 169 6.56 -4.83 3.83
C ILE A 169 6.75 -5.38 2.41
N ILE A 170 6.83 -4.52 1.40
CA ILE A 170 6.95 -4.92 0.00
C ILE A 170 8.27 -5.67 -0.24
N VAL A 171 9.40 -5.09 0.18
CA VAL A 171 10.74 -5.60 -0.11
C VAL A 171 11.07 -6.87 0.67
N GLN A 172 10.59 -7.02 1.90
CA GLN A 172 10.92 -8.17 2.76
C GLN A 172 9.87 -9.29 2.73
N GLY A 173 8.97 -9.26 1.74
CA GLY A 173 8.06 -10.36 1.45
C GLY A 173 6.79 -10.41 2.30
N GLY A 174 6.24 -9.25 2.63
CA GLY A 174 4.88 -9.09 3.13
C GLY A 174 3.86 -8.90 2.01
N GLU A 175 2.59 -8.86 2.42
CA GLU A 175 1.48 -8.58 1.52
C GLU A 175 1.50 -7.11 1.08
N ALA A 176 1.24 -6.86 -0.21
CA ALA A 176 1.13 -5.50 -0.69
C ALA A 176 -0.05 -4.78 0.01
N PRO A 177 0.16 -3.56 0.53
CA PRO A 177 -0.87 -2.80 1.22
C PRO A 177 -1.87 -2.21 0.21
N ALA A 178 -2.82 -3.03 -0.23
CA ALA A 178 -3.86 -2.68 -1.21
C ALA A 178 -5.05 -1.96 -0.56
N PHE A 179 -4.80 -0.90 0.21
CA PHE A 179 -5.86 -0.13 0.89
C PHE A 179 -5.98 1.31 0.40
N PHE A 180 -5.04 1.79 -0.41
CA PHE A 180 -5.09 3.14 -0.96
C PHE A 180 -6.16 3.28 -2.02
N SER A 181 -6.86 4.41 -2.01
CA SER A 181 -7.75 4.79 -3.11
C SER A 181 -6.96 5.00 -4.40
N PRO A 182 -7.55 4.74 -5.59
CA PRO A 182 -6.86 4.85 -6.87
C PRO A 182 -6.14 6.19 -7.06
N HIS A 183 -6.75 7.31 -6.66
CA HIS A 183 -6.16 8.64 -6.80
C HIS A 183 -4.88 8.85 -5.97
N VAL A 184 -4.77 8.20 -4.80
CA VAL A 184 -3.56 8.24 -3.97
C VAL A 184 -2.42 7.57 -4.71
N VAL A 185 -2.70 6.41 -5.30
CA VAL A 185 -1.72 5.62 -6.04
C VAL A 185 -1.29 6.37 -7.31
N ASP A 186 -2.25 6.90 -8.08
CA ASP A 186 -1.99 7.71 -9.26
C ASP A 186 -1.11 8.92 -8.94
N TYR A 187 -1.39 9.61 -7.82
CA TYR A 187 -0.60 10.74 -7.36
C TYR A 187 0.85 10.34 -7.02
N ILE A 188 1.01 9.32 -6.17
CA ILE A 188 2.32 8.82 -5.71
C ILE A 188 3.23 8.44 -6.89
N VAL A 189 2.63 7.95 -7.98
CA VAL A 189 3.36 7.44 -9.14
C VAL A 189 3.63 8.51 -10.17
N SER A 190 2.62 9.32 -10.48
CA SER A 190 2.76 10.36 -11.49
C SER A 190 3.58 11.54 -10.99
N GLY A 191 3.53 11.82 -9.69
CA GLY A 191 4.00 13.08 -9.11
C GLY A 191 3.25 14.31 -9.65
N ASP A 192 2.23 14.11 -10.49
CA ASP A 192 1.54 15.16 -11.23
C ASP A 192 0.08 15.25 -10.78
N ILE A 193 -0.17 16.31 -10.02
CA ILE A 193 -1.47 16.67 -9.47
C ILE A 193 -2.54 16.76 -10.58
N LEU A 194 -2.17 17.22 -11.79
CA LEU A 194 -3.12 17.51 -12.87
C LEU A 194 -3.54 16.28 -13.68
N GLN A 195 -2.82 15.17 -13.53
CA GLN A 195 -3.13 13.91 -14.23
C GLN A 195 -4.06 13.00 -13.42
N VAL A 196 -4.33 13.32 -12.15
CA VAL A 196 -5.20 12.54 -11.29
C VAL A 196 -6.67 12.86 -11.57
N HIS A 197 -7.46 11.84 -11.93
CA HIS A 197 -8.89 12.00 -12.09
C HIS A 197 -9.59 11.90 -10.73
N LEU A 198 -10.13 13.02 -10.24
CA LEU A 198 -10.76 13.10 -8.93
C LEU A 198 -12.27 13.28 -9.02
N THR A 199 -12.96 12.60 -8.11
CA THR A 199 -14.40 12.67 -7.91
C THR A 199 -14.69 13.03 -6.45
N PRO A 200 -15.93 13.45 -6.12
CA PRO A 200 -16.31 13.66 -4.72
C PRO A 200 -16.08 12.42 -3.83
N ASP A 201 -16.13 11.20 -4.39
CA ASP A 201 -15.91 9.97 -3.64
C ASP A 201 -14.48 9.84 -3.10
N ASP A 202 -13.51 10.51 -3.73
CA ASP A 202 -12.09 10.47 -3.33
C ASP A 202 -11.79 11.33 -2.09
N ILE A 203 -12.80 12.06 -1.60
CA ILE A 203 -12.71 12.87 -0.39
C ILE A 203 -13.02 12.01 0.83
N GLY A 204 -12.05 11.96 1.76
CA GLY A 204 -12.14 11.20 3.01
C GLY A 204 -13.19 11.74 3.98
N ASP A 205 -13.32 13.07 4.07
CA ASP A 205 -14.29 13.73 4.93
C ASP A 205 -15.74 13.52 4.42
N PRO A 206 -16.63 12.86 5.19
CA PRO A 206 -17.98 12.56 4.74
C PRO A 206 -18.85 13.79 4.50
N GLU A 207 -18.66 14.86 5.27
CA GLU A 207 -19.44 16.09 5.15
C GLU A 207 -19.04 16.87 3.90
N LEU A 208 -17.74 17.04 3.67
CA LEU A 208 -17.22 17.70 2.47
C LEU A 208 -17.60 16.92 1.20
N ARG A 209 -17.50 15.59 1.24
CA ARG A 209 -17.93 14.70 0.16
C ARG A 209 -19.41 14.88 -0.15
N GLU A 210 -20.27 14.87 0.86
CA GLU A 210 -21.71 15.00 0.69
C GLU A 210 -22.10 16.39 0.16
N ASN A 211 -21.43 17.45 0.63
CA ASN A 211 -21.64 18.80 0.13
C ASN A 211 -21.34 18.90 -1.37
N LEU A 212 -20.23 18.31 -1.82
CA LEU A 212 -19.89 18.27 -3.25
C LEU A 212 -20.84 17.39 -4.07
N LYS A 213 -21.31 16.26 -3.53
CA LYS A 213 -22.34 15.44 -4.19
C LYS A 213 -23.64 16.21 -4.41
N LYS A 214 -24.07 17.02 -3.43
CA LYS A 214 -25.25 17.89 -3.60
C LYS A 214 -25.06 18.89 -4.73
N VAL A 215 -23.87 19.47 -4.87
CA VAL A 215 -23.56 20.42 -5.95
C VAL A 215 -23.60 19.73 -7.32
N VAL A 216 -22.98 18.55 -7.46
CA VAL A 216 -23.03 17.74 -8.70
C VAL A 216 -24.47 17.41 -9.09
N ASN A 217 -25.27 16.95 -8.12
CA ASN A 217 -26.62 16.45 -8.34
C ASN A 217 -27.68 17.56 -8.45
N ALA A 218 -27.34 18.83 -8.23
CA ALA A 218 -28.27 19.93 -8.38
C ALA A 218 -28.77 20.05 -9.82
N THR A 219 -30.10 20.07 -10.01
CA THR A 219 -30.76 20.18 -11.31
C THR A 219 -31.41 21.55 -11.53
N THR A 220 -31.73 22.27 -10.46
CA THR A 220 -32.30 23.63 -10.49
C THR A 220 -31.34 24.66 -9.89
N GLN A 221 -31.50 25.92 -10.29
CA GLN A 221 -30.73 27.03 -9.74
C GLN A 221 -30.91 27.16 -8.21
N HIS A 222 -32.12 26.93 -7.70
CA HIS A 222 -32.41 26.96 -6.27
C HIS A 222 -31.69 25.85 -5.50
N ASP A 223 -31.68 24.62 -6.04
CA ASP A 223 -30.96 23.50 -5.43
C ASP A 223 -29.46 23.74 -5.42
N LEU A 224 -28.93 24.35 -6.50
CA LEU A 224 -27.52 24.71 -6.59
C LEU A 224 -27.14 25.75 -5.53
N GLU A 225 -27.91 26.82 -5.38
CA GLU A 225 -27.66 27.86 -4.36
C GLU A 225 -27.66 27.26 -2.96
N LYS A 226 -28.61 26.37 -2.67
CA LYS A 226 -28.66 25.64 -1.40
C LYS A 226 -27.44 24.74 -1.22
N ALA A 227 -27.02 23.99 -2.23
CA ALA A 227 -25.85 23.13 -2.15
C ALA A 227 -24.54 23.92 -1.98
N VAL A 228 -24.39 25.04 -2.68
CA VAL A 228 -23.21 25.91 -2.61
C VAL A 228 -23.12 26.60 -1.25
N SER A 229 -24.25 26.98 -0.63
CA SER A 229 -24.25 27.53 0.73
C SER A 229 -23.74 26.54 1.78
N CYS A 230 -23.92 25.22 1.57
CA CYS A 230 -23.29 24.20 2.42
C CYS A 230 -21.75 24.19 2.30
N CYS A 231 -21.19 24.85 1.29
CA CYS A 231 -19.75 24.93 1.05
C CYS A 231 -19.13 26.26 1.50
N ASP A 232 -19.91 27.21 2.05
CA ASP A 232 -19.44 28.57 2.38
C ASP A 232 -18.27 28.59 3.38
N SER A 233 -18.12 27.57 4.22
CA SER A 233 -17.03 27.47 5.20
C SER A 233 -15.65 27.24 4.58
N TRP A 234 -15.57 26.73 3.35
CA TRP A 234 -14.30 26.34 2.72
C TRP A 234 -14.17 26.69 1.23
N ARG A 235 -15.26 26.92 0.49
CA ARG A 235 -15.22 27.11 -0.97
C ARG A 235 -14.31 28.25 -1.44
N TYR A 236 -14.17 29.30 -0.64
CA TYR A 236 -13.32 30.45 -0.95
C TYR A 236 -11.82 30.12 -0.94
N GLN A 237 -11.42 29.02 -0.29
CA GLN A 237 -10.03 28.56 -0.28
C GLN A 237 -9.63 27.91 -1.61
N VAL A 238 -10.60 27.45 -2.41
CA VAL A 238 -10.35 26.72 -3.66
C VAL A 238 -10.10 27.68 -4.82
N GLU A 239 -10.98 28.66 -5.02
CA GLU A 239 -10.99 29.51 -6.22
C GLU A 239 -10.70 30.99 -5.95
N GLY A 240 -10.40 31.35 -4.69
CA GLY A 240 -10.15 32.73 -4.30
C GLY A 240 -11.44 33.55 -4.19
N LEU A 241 -11.35 34.86 -4.49
CA LEU A 241 -12.47 35.83 -4.39
C LEU A 241 -13.78 35.28 -4.96
N PRO A 242 -14.95 35.69 -4.43
CA PRO A 242 -16.19 34.92 -4.51
C PRO A 242 -16.57 34.60 -5.96
N LEU A 243 -16.27 33.37 -6.40
CA LEU A 243 -16.78 32.86 -7.66
C LEU A 243 -18.28 32.56 -7.48
N THR A 244 -19.10 33.12 -8.35
CA THR A 244 -20.50 32.73 -8.43
C THR A 244 -20.59 31.37 -9.12
N VAL A 245 -20.95 30.34 -8.35
CA VAL A 245 -21.23 29.02 -8.90
C VAL A 245 -22.60 29.06 -9.57
N THR A 246 -22.62 28.70 -10.85
CA THR A 246 -23.79 28.67 -11.73
C THR A 246 -23.95 27.27 -12.30
N MET A 247 -25.11 26.97 -12.88
CA MET A 247 -25.34 25.67 -13.54
C MET A 247 -24.32 25.39 -14.68
N ALA A 248 -23.70 26.42 -15.25
CA ALA A 248 -22.72 26.28 -16.33
C ALA A 248 -21.30 25.94 -15.85
N ASN A 249 -20.95 26.28 -14.60
CA ASN A 249 -19.60 26.08 -14.06
C ASN A 249 -19.53 25.14 -12.85
N LYS A 250 -20.67 24.59 -12.39
CA LYS A 250 -20.72 23.71 -11.21
C LYS A 250 -19.76 22.51 -11.30
N ASP A 251 -19.60 21.93 -12.48
CA ASP A 251 -18.73 20.76 -12.68
C ASP A 251 -17.25 21.14 -12.56
N LEU A 252 -16.89 22.35 -13.02
CA LEU A 252 -15.56 22.90 -12.86
C LEU A 252 -15.25 23.19 -11.39
N PHE A 253 -16.21 23.81 -10.67
CA PHE A 253 -16.09 24.02 -9.22
C PHE A 253 -15.87 22.70 -8.47
N VAL A 254 -16.67 21.67 -8.78
CA VAL A 254 -16.53 20.34 -8.16
C VAL A 254 -15.15 19.74 -8.44
N LYS A 255 -14.68 19.82 -9.69
CA LYS A 255 -13.35 19.33 -10.07
C LYS A 255 -12.24 20.04 -9.29
N ASN A 256 -12.28 21.36 -9.23
CA ASN A 256 -11.28 22.17 -8.51
C ASN A 256 -11.33 21.92 -7.00
N ALA A 257 -12.54 21.82 -6.43
CA ALA A 257 -12.74 21.51 -5.02
C ALA A 257 -12.24 20.11 -4.67
N ALA A 258 -12.52 19.11 -5.50
CA ALA A 258 -11.99 17.76 -5.33
C ALA A 258 -10.46 17.75 -5.38
N LEU A 259 -9.85 18.47 -6.32
CA LEU A 259 -8.39 18.64 -6.41
C LEU A 259 -7.79 19.25 -5.16
N TYR A 260 -8.37 20.36 -4.70
CA TYR A 260 -7.91 21.06 -3.51
C TYR A 260 -8.03 20.19 -2.26
N LEU A 261 -9.22 19.65 -2.02
CA LEU A 261 -9.51 18.88 -0.82
C LEU A 261 -8.73 17.56 -0.83
N ALA A 262 -8.84 16.74 -1.88
CA ALA A 262 -8.27 15.40 -1.90
C ALA A 262 -6.73 15.39 -1.96
N VAL A 263 -6.11 16.33 -2.68
CA VAL A 263 -4.67 16.32 -2.98
C VAL A 263 -3.95 17.53 -2.40
N LEU A 264 -4.26 18.76 -2.84
CA LEU A 264 -3.44 19.94 -2.52
C LEU A 264 -3.33 20.21 -1.02
N GLN A 265 -4.44 20.13 -0.28
CA GLN A 265 -4.47 20.34 1.17
C GLN A 265 -3.58 19.35 1.94
N ARG A 266 -3.26 18.21 1.32
CA ARG A 266 -2.53 17.09 1.92
C ARG A 266 -1.22 16.81 1.20
N GLN A 267 -0.77 17.69 0.30
CA GLN A 267 0.40 17.48 -0.55
C GLN A 267 1.64 17.13 0.28
N SER A 268 1.92 17.88 1.34
CA SER A 268 3.06 17.61 2.24
C SER A 268 3.00 16.22 2.90
N CYS A 269 1.80 15.68 3.12
CA CYS A 269 1.62 14.32 3.66
C CYS A 269 1.96 13.28 2.60
N PHE A 270 1.53 13.49 1.34
CA PHE A 270 1.91 12.63 0.23
C PHE A 270 3.42 12.68 -0.05
N ASP A 271 4.03 13.86 -0.03
CA ASP A 271 5.47 14.02 -0.24
C ASP A 271 6.27 13.22 0.80
N GLN A 272 5.91 13.35 2.08
CA GLN A 272 6.53 12.56 3.14
C GLN A 272 6.29 11.06 2.97
N LEU A 273 5.07 10.65 2.62
CA LEU A 273 4.77 9.24 2.38
C LEU A 273 5.61 8.67 1.24
N THR A 274 5.74 9.42 0.15
CA THR A 274 6.51 9.05 -1.05
C THR A 274 8.00 8.95 -0.74
N ASP A 275 8.56 9.91 0.02
CA ASP A 275 9.93 9.84 0.54
C ASP A 275 10.17 8.62 1.43
N GLY A 276 9.17 8.23 2.24
CA GLY A 276 9.25 7.01 3.02
C GLY A 276 9.23 5.75 2.15
N LEU A 277 8.37 5.73 1.14
CA LEU A 277 8.21 4.61 0.22
C LEU A 277 9.45 4.38 -0.65
N SER A 278 10.15 5.45 -1.03
CA SER A 278 11.39 5.40 -1.80
C SER A 278 12.61 4.94 -1.00
N TYR A 279 12.46 4.56 0.28
CA TYR A 279 13.57 4.13 1.13
C TYR A 279 14.40 2.97 0.54
N TYR A 280 13.75 1.95 -0.02
CA TYR A 280 14.43 0.89 -0.77
C TYR A 280 14.52 1.18 -2.28
N GLY A 281 14.10 2.36 -2.74
CA GLY A 281 14.06 2.78 -4.14
C GLY A 281 12.66 2.71 -4.77
N ASN A 282 12.59 3.13 -6.05
CA ASN A 282 11.35 3.29 -6.80
C ASN A 282 10.55 2.01 -7.12
N PRO A 283 11.11 0.78 -7.15
CA PRO A 283 10.30 -0.42 -7.43
C PRO A 283 9.11 -0.57 -6.48
N SER A 284 9.27 -0.22 -5.19
CA SER A 284 8.21 -0.26 -4.18
C SER A 284 6.98 0.57 -4.55
N LEU A 285 7.18 1.75 -5.15
CA LEU A 285 6.09 2.63 -5.60
C LEU A 285 5.29 2.01 -6.74
N ARG A 286 5.97 1.23 -7.59
CA ARG A 286 5.36 0.53 -8.74
C ARG A 286 4.59 -0.73 -8.33
N VAL A 287 5.03 -1.44 -7.29
CA VAL A 287 4.29 -2.60 -6.76
C VAL A 287 2.91 -2.22 -6.24
N LEU A 288 2.81 -1.05 -5.60
CA LEU A 288 1.55 -0.54 -5.06
C LEU A 288 0.49 -0.37 -6.17
N LEU A 289 0.92 -0.05 -7.40
CA LEU A 289 0.04 0.08 -8.58
C LEU A 289 -0.45 -1.26 -9.11
N ASP A 290 0.48 -2.18 -9.38
CA ASP A 290 0.19 -3.33 -10.24
C ASP A 290 -0.34 -4.55 -9.43
N LEU A 291 -0.26 -4.50 -8.09
CA LEU A 291 -0.86 -5.52 -7.19
C LEU A 291 -2.19 -5.09 -6.56
N SER A 292 -2.62 -3.84 -6.74
CA SER A 292 -3.92 -3.34 -6.25
C SER A 292 -5.06 -3.62 -7.25
N GLY A 293 -5.02 -4.77 -7.91
CA GLY A 293 -6.08 -5.25 -8.78
C GLY A 293 -6.97 -6.23 -8.03
N GLU A 294 -8.18 -5.77 -7.67
CA GLU A 294 -9.29 -6.49 -7.03
C GLU A 294 -8.91 -7.44 -5.88
N ASP A 295 -9.55 -7.25 -4.71
CA ASP A 295 -9.65 -8.29 -3.69
C ASP A 295 -10.46 -9.48 -4.23
N LYS A 296 -9.92 -10.19 -5.23
CA LYS A 296 -10.36 -11.54 -5.55
C LYS A 296 -9.82 -12.39 -4.43
N ASP A 297 -10.74 -12.88 -3.60
CA ASP A 297 -10.44 -13.91 -2.63
C ASP A 297 -9.54 -14.97 -3.28
N LEU A 298 -8.50 -15.39 -2.56
CA LEU A 298 -7.67 -16.51 -3.02
C LEU A 298 -8.59 -17.71 -3.26
N THR A 299 -8.52 -18.30 -4.44
CA THR A 299 -9.28 -19.52 -4.75
C THR A 299 -8.58 -20.73 -4.15
N ALA A 300 -9.33 -21.81 -3.92
CA ALA A 300 -8.80 -23.09 -3.48
C ALA A 300 -7.69 -23.59 -4.42
N SER A 301 -7.89 -23.40 -5.73
CA SER A 301 -6.91 -23.79 -6.76
C SER A 301 -5.57 -23.06 -6.62
N LEU A 302 -5.61 -21.77 -6.28
CA LEU A 302 -4.41 -20.97 -6.11
C LEU A 302 -3.64 -21.42 -4.86
N ILE A 303 -4.33 -21.68 -3.75
CA ILE A 303 -3.70 -22.18 -2.52
C ILE A 303 -3.09 -23.56 -2.72
N ALA A 304 -3.78 -24.46 -3.42
CA ALA A 304 -3.25 -25.77 -3.76
C ALA A 304 -1.99 -25.69 -4.64
N GLY A 305 -1.90 -24.69 -5.53
CA GLY A 305 -0.71 -24.43 -6.34
C GLY A 305 0.47 -23.86 -5.54
N VAL A 306 0.18 -23.09 -4.49
CA VAL A 306 1.19 -22.49 -3.59
C VAL A 306 1.73 -23.53 -2.61
N LEU A 307 0.86 -24.27 -1.93
CA LEU A 307 1.22 -25.28 -0.93
C LEU A 307 1.58 -26.61 -1.59
N ARG A 308 2.79 -26.71 -2.15
CA ARG A 308 3.17 -27.89 -2.95
C ARG A 308 3.45 -29.12 -2.07
N PRO A 309 2.82 -30.27 -2.33
CA PRO A 309 3.11 -31.49 -1.60
C PRO A 309 4.49 -32.07 -1.92
N SER A 310 5.23 -32.42 -0.87
CA SER A 310 6.49 -33.15 -0.94
C SER A 310 6.23 -34.63 -0.68
N TYR A 311 6.04 -35.36 -1.77
CA TYR A 311 5.68 -36.77 -1.69
C TYR A 311 6.86 -37.72 -1.45
N SER A 312 6.54 -38.88 -0.92
CA SER A 312 7.39 -40.07 -0.92
C SER A 312 7.67 -40.58 -2.34
N VAL A 313 8.69 -41.43 -2.47
CA VAL A 313 9.08 -42.07 -3.74
C VAL A 313 7.92 -42.81 -4.42
N LEU A 314 7.90 -42.76 -5.75
CA LEU A 314 6.92 -43.48 -6.57
C LEU A 314 7.00 -44.99 -6.30
N GLY A 315 5.83 -45.62 -6.09
CA GLY A 315 5.72 -47.05 -5.78
C GLY A 315 5.68 -47.39 -4.27
N SER A 316 5.87 -46.42 -3.38
CA SER A 316 5.69 -46.64 -1.94
C SER A 316 4.20 -46.71 -1.54
N ASN A 317 3.84 -47.59 -0.61
CA ASN A 317 2.51 -47.58 0.02
C ASN A 317 2.19 -46.23 0.70
N ARG A 318 3.22 -45.48 1.11
CA ARG A 318 3.07 -44.11 1.64
C ARG A 318 2.54 -43.16 0.58
N ARG A 319 3.05 -43.24 -0.65
CA ARG A 319 2.68 -42.37 -1.77
C ARG A 319 1.17 -42.40 -2.04
N VAL A 320 0.56 -43.58 -2.03
CA VAL A 320 -0.89 -43.74 -2.25
C VAL A 320 -1.71 -43.02 -1.18
N ARG A 321 -1.28 -43.10 0.10
CA ARG A 321 -1.96 -42.41 1.21
C ARG A 321 -1.77 -40.90 1.14
N GLU A 322 -0.58 -40.46 0.75
CA GLU A 322 -0.25 -39.03 0.58
C GLU A 322 -1.08 -38.41 -0.55
N GLU A 323 -1.23 -39.08 -1.69
CA GLU A 323 -2.08 -38.64 -2.79
C GLU A 323 -3.54 -38.50 -2.36
N LEU A 324 -4.08 -39.50 -1.64
CA LEU A 324 -5.43 -39.42 -1.08
C LEU A 324 -5.59 -38.24 -0.11
N MET A 325 -4.58 -37.96 0.73
CA MET A 325 -4.62 -36.82 1.65
C MET A 325 -4.63 -35.49 0.89
N VAL A 326 -3.84 -35.36 -0.19
CA VAL A 326 -3.84 -34.16 -1.03
C VAL A 326 -5.19 -33.95 -1.69
N VAL A 327 -5.84 -35.01 -2.19
CA VAL A 327 -7.21 -34.91 -2.74
C VAL A 327 -8.18 -34.38 -1.68
N LYS A 328 -8.18 -34.97 -0.48
CA LYS A 328 -9.03 -34.51 0.62
C LYS A 328 -8.74 -33.08 1.05
N PHE A 329 -7.47 -32.66 1.02
CA PHE A 329 -7.10 -31.29 1.32
C PHE A 329 -7.61 -30.31 0.26
N GLN A 330 -7.58 -30.68 -1.02
CA GLN A 330 -8.16 -29.87 -2.09
C GLN A 330 -9.68 -29.76 -1.97
N GLU A 331 -10.37 -30.87 -1.66
CA GLU A 331 -11.81 -30.87 -1.37
C GLU A 331 -12.13 -29.96 -0.18
N PHE A 332 -11.34 -30.03 0.90
CA PHE A 332 -11.48 -29.14 2.05
C PHE A 332 -11.35 -27.66 1.65
N LEU A 333 -10.35 -27.29 0.85
CA LEU A 333 -10.18 -25.92 0.38
C LEU A 333 -11.39 -25.45 -0.46
N GLN A 334 -11.95 -26.33 -1.30
CA GLN A 334 -13.16 -26.05 -2.07
C GLN A 334 -14.38 -25.84 -1.16
N CYS A 335 -14.56 -26.66 -0.12
CA CYS A 335 -15.62 -26.46 0.86
C CYS A 335 -15.48 -25.13 1.62
N VAL A 336 -14.25 -24.69 1.92
CA VAL A 336 -13.98 -23.37 2.51
C VAL A 336 -14.38 -22.25 1.55
N GLU A 337 -14.02 -22.37 0.27
CA GLU A 337 -14.33 -21.39 -0.78
C GLU A 337 -15.85 -21.27 -1.01
N ASN A 338 -16.53 -22.41 -1.16
CA ASN A 338 -17.98 -22.48 -1.43
C ASN A 338 -18.85 -22.24 -0.18
N LYS A 339 -18.26 -22.07 1.01
CA LYS A 339 -18.97 -21.93 2.30
C LYS A 339 -19.81 -23.16 2.70
N GLU A 340 -19.44 -24.34 2.20
CA GLU A 340 -20.12 -25.64 2.44
C GLU A 340 -19.54 -26.39 3.64
N LEU A 341 -18.60 -25.78 4.35
CA LEU A 341 -17.88 -26.44 5.45
C LEU A 341 -18.79 -26.81 6.63
N ARG A 342 -19.92 -26.10 6.80
CA ARG A 342 -20.92 -26.48 7.81
C ARG A 342 -21.60 -27.81 7.46
N ASP A 343 -21.91 -28.03 6.19
CA ASP A 343 -22.57 -29.25 5.73
C ASP A 343 -21.65 -30.47 5.87
N ALA A 344 -20.34 -30.26 5.69
CA ALA A 344 -19.30 -31.27 5.90
C ALA A 344 -19.04 -31.63 7.38
N LEU A 345 -19.39 -30.77 8.33
CA LEU A 345 -19.18 -30.99 9.77
C LEU A 345 -20.28 -31.86 10.43
N GLY A 346 -21.34 -32.22 9.68
CA GLY A 346 -22.40 -33.11 10.14
C GLY A 346 -23.18 -32.58 11.35
N GLU A 347 -23.59 -33.48 12.25
CA GLU A 347 -24.41 -33.17 13.44
C GLU A 347 -23.62 -32.56 14.62
N ARG A 348 -22.34 -32.21 14.42
CA ARG A 348 -21.54 -31.64 15.50
C ARG A 348 -22.14 -30.30 15.95
N THR A 349 -22.50 -30.22 17.23
CA THR A 349 -22.97 -28.99 17.85
C THR A 349 -21.79 -28.03 17.97
N LEU A 350 -21.83 -26.93 17.21
CA LEU A 350 -20.85 -25.85 17.28
C LEU A 350 -21.32 -24.79 18.28
N THR A 351 -20.37 -24.19 18.98
CA THR A 351 -20.61 -22.95 19.74
C THR A 351 -20.93 -21.80 18.79
N LYS A 352 -21.54 -20.72 19.31
CA LYS A 352 -21.84 -19.52 18.51
C LYS A 352 -20.59 -18.94 17.84
N ASP A 353 -19.46 -18.98 18.55
CA ASP A 353 -18.19 -18.46 18.07
C ASP A 353 -17.60 -19.34 16.96
N GLU A 354 -17.67 -20.67 17.10
CA GLU A 354 -17.28 -21.61 16.04
C GLU A 354 -18.16 -21.46 14.79
N GLU A 355 -19.47 -21.25 14.94
CA GLU A 355 -20.36 -21.00 13.80
C GLU A 355 -20.03 -19.69 13.08
N ALA A 356 -19.76 -18.63 13.83
CA ALA A 356 -19.33 -17.35 13.27
C ALA A 356 -17.98 -17.50 12.55
N PHE A 357 -17.04 -18.24 13.14
CA PHE A 357 -15.74 -18.52 12.55
C PHE A 357 -15.86 -19.31 11.23
N VAL A 358 -16.62 -20.41 11.22
CA VAL A 358 -16.81 -21.24 10.01
C VAL A 358 -17.42 -20.43 8.86
N LYS A 359 -18.41 -19.57 9.16
CA LYS A 359 -19.00 -18.67 8.15
C LYS A 359 -17.99 -17.66 7.61
N ALA A 360 -17.15 -17.12 8.49
CA ALA A 360 -16.13 -16.14 8.14
C ALA A 360 -14.89 -16.76 7.47
N LEU A 361 -14.66 -18.06 7.61
CA LEU A 361 -13.47 -18.74 7.11
C LEU A 361 -13.33 -18.60 5.59
N ARG A 362 -12.17 -18.16 5.13
CA ARG A 362 -11.85 -17.98 3.71
C ARG A 362 -10.56 -18.74 3.41
N PRO A 363 -10.28 -19.10 2.15
CA PRO A 363 -9.04 -19.76 1.79
C PRO A 363 -7.80 -18.97 2.26
N GLY A 364 -7.84 -17.63 2.21
CA GLY A 364 -6.76 -16.78 2.72
C GLY A 364 -6.45 -16.96 4.22
N HIS A 365 -7.40 -17.38 5.05
CA HIS A 365 -7.11 -17.73 6.45
C HIS A 365 -6.27 -19.03 6.55
N ILE A 366 -6.48 -19.99 5.65
CA ILE A 366 -5.69 -21.22 5.59
C ILE A 366 -4.25 -20.90 5.16
N LEU A 367 -4.08 -20.01 4.19
CA LEU A 367 -2.75 -19.53 3.81
C LEU A 367 -2.06 -18.78 4.94
N ALA A 368 -2.80 -17.93 5.67
CA ALA A 368 -2.28 -17.18 6.80
C ALA A 368 -1.85 -18.10 7.94
N PHE A 369 -2.61 -19.16 8.21
CA PHE A 369 -2.24 -20.19 9.17
C PHE A 369 -0.92 -20.88 8.78
N ALA A 370 -0.78 -21.28 7.52
CA ALA A 370 0.39 -22.03 7.06
C ALA A 370 1.64 -21.16 6.87
N THR A 371 1.49 -19.86 6.59
CA THR A 371 2.61 -19.02 6.13
C THR A 371 2.79 -17.72 6.90
N GLY A 372 1.83 -17.31 7.73
CA GLY A 372 1.76 -15.97 8.33
C GLY A 372 1.13 -14.91 7.41
N SER A 373 0.91 -15.23 6.13
CA SER A 373 0.39 -14.32 5.10
C SER A 373 -0.95 -14.82 4.55
N SER A 374 -1.96 -13.99 4.52
CA SER A 374 -3.28 -14.22 3.93
C SER A 374 -3.34 -14.04 2.41
N LYS A 375 -2.31 -13.44 1.81
CA LYS A 375 -2.10 -13.31 0.36
C LYS A 375 -0.70 -13.77 -0.03
N VAL A 376 -0.49 -14.01 -1.32
CA VAL A 376 0.87 -14.26 -1.85
C VAL A 376 1.66 -12.93 -1.80
N PRO A 377 2.84 -12.89 -1.16
CA PRO A 377 3.68 -11.70 -1.13
C PRO A 377 4.11 -11.23 -2.51
N ALA A 378 4.45 -9.94 -2.65
CA ALA A 378 4.84 -9.35 -3.93
C ALA A 378 6.09 -9.98 -4.56
N ILE A 379 7.01 -10.51 -3.73
CA ILE A 379 8.24 -11.19 -4.17
C ILE A 379 8.08 -12.73 -4.24
N GLY A 380 6.87 -13.24 -3.95
CA GLY A 380 6.60 -14.64 -3.72
C GLY A 380 7.02 -15.12 -2.32
N PHE A 381 6.78 -16.39 -2.02
CA PHE A 381 7.23 -16.99 -0.76
C PHE A 381 8.67 -17.49 -0.87
N GLN A 382 9.48 -17.17 0.14
CA GLN A 382 10.86 -17.65 0.26
C GLN A 382 11.13 -18.13 1.70
N PRO A 383 11.44 -19.42 1.90
CA PRO A 383 11.34 -20.52 0.93
C PRO A 383 9.88 -20.76 0.48
N ALA A 384 9.68 -21.42 -0.67
CA ALA A 384 8.34 -21.80 -1.12
C ALA A 384 7.70 -22.77 -0.11
N PRO A 385 6.44 -22.56 0.30
CA PRO A 385 5.78 -23.39 1.30
C PRO A 385 5.52 -24.78 0.73
N LYS A 386 5.61 -25.78 1.60
CA LYS A 386 5.46 -27.19 1.22
C LYS A 386 4.58 -27.92 2.21
N ILE A 387 3.84 -28.91 1.70
CA ILE A 387 3.12 -29.87 2.54
C ILE A 387 4.01 -31.09 2.73
N THR A 388 4.34 -31.41 3.97
CA THR A 388 5.07 -32.62 4.35
C THR A 388 4.14 -33.58 5.08
N PHE A 389 4.28 -34.87 4.81
CA PHE A 389 3.44 -35.91 5.40
C PHE A 389 4.15 -36.54 6.59
N ILE A 390 3.56 -36.39 7.77
CA ILE A 390 4.07 -37.04 8.98
C ILE A 390 3.47 -38.45 9.02
N HIS A 391 4.33 -39.44 8.87
CA HIS A 391 3.97 -40.85 8.96
C HIS A 391 4.25 -41.33 10.38
N ASP A 392 3.20 -41.65 11.13
CA ASP A 392 3.37 -42.29 12.43
C ASP A 392 3.62 -43.80 12.20
N GLU A 393 4.88 -44.22 12.29
CA GLU A 393 5.25 -45.63 12.14
C GLU A 393 4.73 -46.50 13.31
N SER A 394 4.27 -45.89 14.41
CA SER A 394 3.73 -46.61 15.57
C SER A 394 2.23 -46.93 15.48
N LYS A 395 1.52 -46.32 14.53
CA LYS A 395 0.11 -46.60 14.26
C LYS A 395 -0.02 -47.49 13.03
N HIS A 396 0.25 -48.78 13.23
CA HIS A 396 -0.28 -49.80 12.32
C HIS A 396 -1.79 -49.88 12.53
N LEU A 397 -2.54 -49.48 11.50
CA LEU A 397 -4.00 -49.72 11.39
C LEU A 397 -4.29 -51.22 11.35
#